data_AF-A0AAD6YHX0-F1
#
_entry.id   AF-A0AAD6YHX0-F1
#
_cell.length_a   1.000
_cell.length_b   1.000
_cell.length_c   1.000
_cell.angle_alpha   90.00
_cell.angle_beta   90.00
_cell.angle_gamma   90.00
#
_symmetry.space_group_name_H-M   'P 1'
#
loop_
_entity.id
_entity.type
_entity.pdbx_description
1 polymer ?
#
loop_
_entity_poly.entity_id
_entity_poly.type
_entity_poly.pdbx_seq_one_letter_code
_entity_poly.pdbx_strand_id
1 'polypeptide(L)'
;MSGETIARNYVSGDDIVAARARFAALAKSEPQNMFARTMGFITDYNYSKYVRGDNTPAYAAYLGYLDVQELYPDVRPRSFRAFVAELLDGKAEKPYKVLPRFV
;
A
#
# COMPACT_ATOMS: atom_id res chain seq x y z
N MET A 1 7.11 -21.50 -4.69
CA MET A 1 6.99 -20.77 -3.40
C MET A 1 8.34 -20.87 -2.72
N SER A 2 8.87 -19.79 -2.11
CA SER A 2 10.28 -19.73 -1.71
C SER A 2 10.70 -20.74 -0.63
N GLY A 3 9.75 -21.35 0.08
CA GLY A 3 10.02 -22.27 1.21
C GLY A 3 10.44 -21.55 2.49
N GLU A 4 10.62 -20.22 2.44
CA GLU A 4 10.96 -19.40 3.59
C GLU A 4 9.78 -19.23 4.55
N THR A 5 10.09 -19.18 5.85
CA THR A 5 9.13 -18.80 6.89
C THR A 5 9.49 -17.41 7.40
N ILE A 6 8.56 -16.47 7.28
CA ILE A 6 8.76 -15.08 7.69
C ILE A 6 7.94 -14.81 8.95
N ALA A 7 8.60 -14.31 10.00
CA ALA A 7 7.92 -13.83 11.20
C ALA A 7 7.01 -12.64 10.85
N ARG A 8 5.73 -12.73 11.21
CA ARG A 8 4.75 -11.68 10.94
C ARG A 8 4.68 -10.72 12.14
N ASN A 9 4.97 -9.45 11.87
CA ASN A 9 4.71 -8.38 12.82
C ASN A 9 3.35 -7.77 12.51
N TYR A 10 2.38 -8.00 13.40
CA TYR A 10 1.05 -7.43 13.31
C TYR A 10 1.02 -6.07 14.03
N VAL A 11 0.32 -5.11 13.43
CA VAL A 11 0.09 -3.78 14.00
C VAL A 11 -1.42 -3.58 14.07
N SER A 12 -1.92 -3.14 15.22
CA SER A 12 -3.36 -2.90 15.39
C SER A 12 -3.81 -1.61 14.70
N GLY A 13 -5.11 -1.48 14.43
CA GLY A 13 -5.67 -0.22 13.92
C GLY A 13 -5.45 0.94 14.88
N ASP A 14 -5.57 0.68 16.19
CA ASP A 14 -5.35 1.68 17.24
C ASP A 14 -3.89 2.15 17.29
N ASP A 15 -2.94 1.24 17.10
CA ASP A 15 -1.51 1.61 17.02
C ASP A 15 -1.24 2.53 15.81
N ILE A 16 -1.90 2.27 14.66
CA ILE A 16 -1.79 3.13 13.48
C ILE A 16 -2.35 4.53 13.78
N VAL A 17 -3.51 4.62 14.44
CA VAL A 17 -4.14 5.89 14.83
C VAL A 17 -3.25 6.66 15.81
N ALA A 18 -2.71 5.97 16.81
CA ALA A 18 -1.81 6.57 17.80
C ALA A 18 -0.50 7.07 17.15
N ALA A 19 0.11 6.27 16.28
CA ALA A 19 1.32 6.65 15.56
C ALA A 19 1.09 7.88 14.67
N ARG A 20 -0.05 7.92 13.96
CA ARG A 20 -0.45 9.06 13.15
C ARG A 20 -0.55 10.34 13.96
N ALA A 21 -1.25 10.31 15.10
CA ALA A 21 -1.37 11.47 15.99
C ALA A 21 0.00 11.94 16.51
N ARG A 22 0.85 10.99 16.92
CA ARG A 22 2.21 11.26 17.40
C ARG A 22 3.07 11.97 16.35
N PHE A 23 3.15 11.42 15.14
CA PHE A 23 4.02 11.98 14.10
C PHE A 23 3.48 13.27 13.52
N ALA A 24 2.16 13.46 13.46
CA ALA A 24 1.55 14.74 13.12
C ALA A 24 1.92 15.83 14.13
N ALA A 25 1.86 15.53 15.44
CA ALA A 25 2.25 16.47 16.48
C ALA A 25 3.75 16.81 16.41
N LEU A 26 4.61 15.80 16.25
CA LEU A 26 6.06 16.00 16.14
C LEU A 26 6.46 16.81 14.90
N ALA A 27 5.86 16.51 13.74
CA ALA A 27 6.13 17.28 12.52
C ALA A 27 5.68 18.73 12.64
N LYS A 28 4.63 19.01 13.43
CA LYS A 28 4.17 20.37 13.72
C LYS A 28 5.10 21.11 14.69
N SER A 29 5.60 20.46 15.74
CA SER A 29 6.51 21.07 16.70
C SER A 29 7.94 21.22 16.17
N GLU A 30 8.36 20.33 15.27
CA GLU A 30 9.69 20.32 14.67
C GLU A 30 9.59 20.29 13.13
N PRO A 31 9.28 21.41 12.46
CA PRO A 31 9.03 21.42 11.01
C PRO A 31 10.21 20.97 10.14
N GLN A 32 11.44 21.04 10.67
CA GLN A 32 12.66 20.60 9.99
C GLN A 32 13.01 19.13 10.27
N ASN A 33 12.26 18.44 11.12
CA ASN A 33 12.46 17.02 11.41
C ASN A 33 11.94 16.16 10.25
N MET A 34 12.83 15.81 9.33
CA MET A 34 12.51 15.02 8.14
C MET A 34 11.94 13.64 8.49
N PHE A 35 12.44 13.00 9.55
CA PHE A 35 11.92 11.71 9.98
C PHE A 35 10.45 11.80 10.42
N ALA A 36 10.11 12.81 11.23
CA ALA A 36 8.73 13.05 11.66
C ALA A 36 7.79 13.27 10.47
N ARG A 37 8.25 14.02 9.46
CA ARG A 37 7.47 14.25 8.23
C ARG A 37 7.27 12.97 7.42
N THR A 38 8.33 12.19 7.20
CA THR A 38 8.25 10.91 6.49
C THR A 38 7.33 9.93 7.21
N MET A 39 7.46 9.80 8.53
CA MET A 39 6.58 8.94 9.33
C MET A 39 5.14 9.44 9.36
N GLY A 40 4.92 10.76 9.36
CA GLY A 40 3.59 11.35 9.20
C GLY A 40 2.91 10.87 7.92
N PHE A 41 3.58 11.03 6.77
CA PHE A 41 3.08 10.51 5.48
C PHE A 41 2.80 9.00 5.50
N ILE A 42 3.73 8.20 6.03
CA ILE A 42 3.58 6.73 6.10
C ILE A 42 2.37 6.34 6.96
N THR A 43 2.19 7.00 8.11
CA THR A 43 1.10 6.68 9.03
C THR A 43 -0.26 7.16 8.53
N ASP A 44 -0.32 8.32 7.85
CA ASP A 44 -1.51 8.76 7.11
C ASP A 44 -1.90 7.75 6.02
N TYR A 45 -0.93 7.26 5.24
CA TYR A 45 -1.17 6.26 4.19
C TYR A 45 -1.65 4.92 4.78
N ASN A 46 -1.04 4.44 5.87
CA ASN A 46 -1.46 3.22 6.54
C ASN A 46 -2.87 3.36 7.14
N TYR A 47 -3.21 4.52 7.72
CA TYR A 47 -4.56 4.78 8.22
C TYR A 47 -5.60 4.73 7.09
N SER A 48 -5.32 5.42 5.97
CA SER A 48 -6.17 5.39 4.77
C SER A 48 -6.40 3.96 4.28
N LYS A 49 -5.33 3.17 4.18
CA LYS A 49 -5.37 1.81 3.63
C LYS A 49 -6.00 0.78 4.56
N TYR A 50 -5.58 0.75 5.82
CA TYR A 50 -5.87 -0.38 6.72
C TYR A 50 -6.92 -0.09 7.79
N VAL A 51 -7.20 1.18 8.10
CA VAL A 51 -8.21 1.57 9.10
C VAL A 51 -9.46 2.09 8.43
N ARG A 52 -9.32 3.07 7.53
CA ARG A 52 -10.46 3.63 6.79
C ARG A 52 -10.90 2.75 5.61
N GLY A 53 -9.99 1.95 5.06
CA GLY A 53 -10.29 0.99 3.98
C GLY A 53 -10.51 1.66 2.62
N ASP A 54 -9.85 2.78 2.35
CA ASP A 54 -10.05 3.57 1.14
C ASP A 54 -9.75 2.81 -0.16
N ASN A 55 -8.93 1.76 -0.08
CA ASN A 55 -8.53 0.93 -1.20
C ASN A 55 -9.38 -0.36 -1.34
N THR A 56 -10.52 -0.44 -0.67
CA THR A 56 -11.43 -1.59 -0.78
C THR A 56 -12.40 -1.43 -1.95
N PRO A 57 -12.83 -2.53 -2.60
CA PRO A 57 -13.85 -2.48 -3.65
C PRO A 57 -15.17 -1.86 -3.17
N ALA A 58 -15.57 -2.13 -1.92
CA ALA A 58 -16.77 -1.54 -1.33
C ALA A 58 -16.70 -0.01 -1.25
N TYR A 59 -15.54 0.53 -0.86
CA TYR A 59 -15.35 1.97 -0.79
C TYR A 59 -15.29 2.61 -2.18
N ALA A 60 -14.68 1.94 -3.16
CA ALA A 60 -14.69 2.39 -4.55
C ALA A 60 -16.12 2.44 -5.12
N ALA A 61 -16.94 1.42 -4.86
CA ALA A 61 -18.34 1.39 -5.27
C ALA A 61 -19.17 2.48 -4.59
N TYR A 62 -18.96 2.72 -3.29
CA TYR A 62 -19.60 3.81 -2.56
C TYR A 62 -19.35 5.19 -3.18
N LEU A 63 -18.15 5.42 -3.74
CA LEU A 63 -17.80 6.66 -4.44
C LEU A 63 -18.31 6.73 -5.89
N GLY A 64 -18.95 5.67 -6.40
CA GLY A 64 -19.44 5.60 -7.77
C GLY A 64 -18.36 5.30 -8.81
N TYR A 65 -17.21 4.75 -8.41
CA TYR A 65 -16.22 4.27 -9.37
C TYR A 65 -16.68 2.99 -10.06
N LEU A 66 -16.23 2.79 -11.31
CA LEU A 66 -16.53 1.61 -12.10
C LEU A 66 -15.48 0.51 -11.85
N ASP A 67 -15.93 -0.74 -11.71
CA ASP A 67 -15.05 -1.91 -11.63
C ASP A 67 -14.73 -2.42 -13.04
N VAL A 68 -13.43 -2.56 -13.34
CA VAL A 68 -12.96 -3.07 -14.65
C VAL A 68 -13.48 -4.48 -14.94
N GLN A 69 -13.67 -5.33 -13.93
CA GLN A 69 -14.16 -6.69 -14.09
C GLN A 69 -15.66 -6.74 -14.38
N GLU A 70 -16.42 -5.73 -13.92
CA GLU A 70 -17.83 -5.57 -14.29
C GLU A 70 -17.97 -5.05 -15.72
N LEU A 71 -17.15 -4.08 -16.11
CA LEU A 71 -17.16 -3.51 -17.46
C LEU A 71 -16.62 -4.47 -18.53
N TYR A 72 -15.61 -5.26 -18.17
CA TYR A 72 -14.89 -6.15 -19.08
C TYR A 72 -14.74 -7.54 -18.43
N PRO A 73 -15.80 -8.37 -18.46
CA PRO A 73 -15.81 -9.65 -17.75
C PRO A 73 -14.82 -10.68 -18.31
N ASP A 74 -14.21 -10.43 -19.47
CA ASP A 74 -13.15 -11.26 -20.04
C ASP A 74 -11.75 -10.87 -19.56
N VAL A 75 -11.59 -9.68 -18.96
CA VAL A 75 -10.32 -9.25 -18.37
C VAL A 75 -10.10 -10.05 -17.07
N ARG A 76 -9.08 -10.91 -17.10
CA ARG A 76 -8.66 -11.70 -15.95
C ARG A 76 -7.39 -11.10 -15.35
N PRO A 77 -7.44 -10.43 -14.18
CA PRO A 77 -6.24 -9.91 -13.56
C PRO A 77 -5.33 -11.06 -13.12
N ARG A 78 -4.01 -10.82 -13.17
CA ARG A 78 -3.03 -11.75 -12.64
C ARG A 78 -3.22 -11.86 -11.13
N SER A 79 -3.40 -13.08 -10.62
CA SER A 79 -3.46 -13.28 -9.17
C SER A 79 -2.12 -12.93 -8.50
N PHE A 80 -2.17 -12.46 -7.26
CA PHE A 80 -0.95 -12.17 -6.48
C PHE A 80 -0.05 -13.41 -6.36
N ARG A 81 -0.65 -14.59 -6.18
CA ARG A 81 0.08 -15.87 -6.12
C ARG A 81 0.85 -16.15 -7.41
N ALA A 82 0.21 -15.98 -8.57
CA ALA A 82 0.85 -16.19 -9.87
C ALA A 82 2.00 -15.20 -10.08
N PHE A 83 1.78 -13.92 -9.76
CA PHE A 83 2.83 -12.90 -9.80
C PHE A 83 4.05 -13.28 -8.93
N VAL A 84 3.83 -13.71 -7.67
CA VAL A 84 4.93 -14.12 -6.79
C VAL A 84 5.65 -15.36 -7.32
N ALA A 85 4.94 -16.31 -7.92
CA ALA A 85 5.57 -17.47 -8.54
C ALA A 85 6.49 -17.08 -9.71
N GLU A 86 6.01 -16.22 -10.62
CA GLU A 86 6.81 -15.67 -11.72
C GLU A 86 8.03 -14.89 -11.21
N LEU A 87 7.87 -14.14 -10.12
CA LEU A 87 8.96 -13.38 -9.51
C LEU A 87 10.07 -14.30 -8.99
N LEU A 88 9.70 -15.38 -8.30
CA LEU A 88 10.66 -16.37 -7.79
C LEU A 88 11.33 -17.16 -8.92
N ASP A 89 10.63 -17.38 -10.02
CA ASP A 89 11.16 -17.99 -11.23
C ASP A 89 12.08 -17.05 -12.04
N GLY A 90 12.21 -15.77 -11.65
CA GLY A 90 12.96 -14.75 -12.40
C GLY A 90 12.28 -14.30 -13.70
N LYS A 91 10.99 -14.58 -13.86
CA LYS A 91 10.20 -14.30 -15.07
C LYS A 91 9.29 -13.06 -14.94
N ALA A 92 9.12 -12.53 -13.73
CA ALA A 92 8.28 -11.36 -13.53
C ALA A 92 8.86 -10.13 -14.26
N GLU A 93 8.00 -9.45 -15.02
CA GLU A 93 8.36 -8.18 -15.65
C GLU A 93 8.34 -7.02 -14.64
N LYS A 94 9.30 -6.11 -14.77
CA LYS A 94 9.28 -4.84 -14.03
C LYS A 94 8.12 -3.99 -14.53
N PRO A 95 7.35 -3.34 -13.63
CA PRO A 95 6.32 -2.38 -14.03
C PRO A 95 6.84 -1.25 -14.93
N TYR A 96 8.13 -0.87 -14.79
CA TYR A 96 8.81 0.11 -15.63
C TYR A 96 10.10 -0.47 -16.20
N LYS A 97 10.23 -0.48 -17.53
CA LYS A 97 11.42 -1.01 -18.24
C LYS A 97 12.60 -0.02 -18.24
N VAL A 98 12.31 1.27 -18.08
CA VAL A 98 13.28 2.35 -17.91
C VAL A 98 12.94 3.05 -16.61
N LEU A 99 13.89 3.17 -15.68
CA LEU A 99 13.69 4.01 -14.50
C LEU A 99 13.56 5.46 -14.98
N PRO A 100 12.51 6.20 -14.60
CA PRO A 100 12.50 7.64 -14.83
C PRO A 100 13.79 8.22 -14.23
N ARG A 101 14.54 8.99 -15.02
CA ARG A 101 15.55 9.87 -14.43
C ARG A 101 14.78 10.89 -13.60
N PHE A 102 14.70 10.65 -12.30
CA PHE A 102 14.37 11.71 -11.36
C PHE A 102 15.58 12.63 -11.34
N VAL A 103 15.51 13.71 -12.12
CA VAL A 103 16.42 14.85 -12.09
C VAL A 103 15.92 15.82 -11.04
#